data_AF-A0A950GEB9-F1
#
_entry.id   AF-A0A950GEB9-F1
#
_cell.length_a   1.000
_cell.length_b   1.000
_cell.length_c   1.000
_cell.angle_alpha   90.00
_cell.angle_beta   90.00
_cell.angle_gamma   90.00
#
_symmetry.space_group_name_H-M   'P 1'
#
loop_
_entity.id
_entity.type
_entity.pdbx_description
1 polymer ?
#
loop_
_entity_poly.entity_id
_entity_poly.type
_entity_poly.pdbx_seq_one_letter_code
_entity_poly.pdbx_strand_id
1 'polypeptide(L)'
;MSEMELSTFRQRSQEALRQKAARGELLTTVAIGYLRTPDDRVEMDPDKRVREAVSLVFAKFRELGSMRQVLLWLRQESIELPSVTYGAEGRAVVWKLPVYATILKFLTNPIYGGAYAHGRTRTQTCLQDGRRRVQRGLRRSPEDWEVLIIDHHQGYIAWDEYQQNQRLIAENTNMRGQMARGAVRPGSALLAGLLRCGHCGRKLHVAYSGAPPGKVARYHCRGAMGNHGAGRCISFGSLRIEMAVCREMLRLLDPLGIAAALGAIEVHRHEVSDKRRQISLALDQARFEAARARRQYDAVDPDNRLVAGELEHRWNERLRAVQRLEEELASLEAEPNASLTEIERERLLALGNDLGVAWDHPAASPEIKKRILRTVIREVVVRVEEGRLRLSIHWQGGDHTALEVVKNRTGQHRWKTDIDTERIIGELARLLPDLHIASVLNRLGRRTAKGHTWTEGRLRAWRSNNGIPVYREGERAERGELTLDEVAQQLSISKMTVIRLIRSQILPARQVCPGAPYVIRAGDLGLPTVRQAVAGCPVSVDPRQISLLLQ
;
A
#
# COMPACT_ATOMS: atom_id res chain seq x y z
N MET A 1 -38.55 55.91 13.16
CA MET A 1 -37.93 55.13 12.07
C MET A 1 -38.88 54.03 11.66
N SER A 2 -39.33 54.04 10.41
CA SER A 2 -40.22 53.02 9.83
C SER A 2 -39.45 51.71 9.56
N GLU A 3 -40.11 50.54 9.62
CA GLU A 3 -39.48 49.25 9.26
C GLU A 3 -38.88 49.26 7.84
N MET A 4 -39.45 50.06 6.93
CA MET A 4 -38.97 50.27 5.57
C MET A 4 -37.63 51.03 5.51
N GLU A 5 -37.40 51.97 6.43
CA GLU A 5 -36.13 52.72 6.49
C GLU A 5 -35.00 51.81 6.99
N LEU A 6 -35.30 50.98 8.00
CA LEU A 6 -34.36 49.97 8.52
C LEU A 6 -34.00 48.91 7.46
N SER A 7 -34.95 48.48 6.63
CA SER A 7 -34.67 47.54 5.54
C SER A 7 -33.76 48.17 4.46
N THR A 8 -34.01 49.44 4.13
CA THR A 8 -33.21 50.20 3.16
C THR A 8 -31.77 50.43 3.65
N PHE A 9 -31.57 50.77 4.93
CA PHE A 9 -30.23 50.90 5.52
C PHE A 9 -29.47 49.57 5.53
N ARG A 10 -30.14 48.47 5.88
CA ARG A 10 -29.53 47.12 5.82
C ARG A 10 -29.12 46.76 4.39
N GLN A 11 -29.96 47.05 3.39
CA GLN A 11 -29.65 46.77 2.00
C GLN A 11 -28.44 47.58 1.52
N ARG A 12 -28.41 48.90 1.79
CA ARG A 12 -27.27 49.76 1.44
C ARG A 12 -25.97 49.32 2.13
N SER A 13 -26.03 48.94 3.40
CA SER A 13 -24.87 48.42 4.13
C SER A 13 -24.35 47.10 3.53
N GLN A 14 -25.24 46.18 3.17
CA GLN A 14 -24.87 44.94 2.51
C GLN A 14 -24.23 45.18 1.13
N GLU A 15 -24.77 46.13 0.36
CA GLU A 15 -24.21 46.47 -0.95
C GLU A 15 -22.85 47.15 -0.83
N ALA A 16 -22.66 48.03 0.15
CA ALA A 16 -21.35 48.62 0.46
C ALA A 16 -20.32 47.56 0.86
N LEU A 17 -20.72 46.55 1.65
CA LEU A 17 -19.85 45.42 1.99
C LEU A 17 -19.47 44.60 0.75
N ARG A 18 -20.42 44.33 -0.15
CA ARG A 18 -20.16 43.62 -1.41
C ARG A 18 -19.19 44.39 -2.30
N GLN A 19 -19.37 45.70 -2.45
CA GLN A 19 -18.44 46.53 -3.23
C GLN A 19 -17.04 46.55 -2.62
N LYS A 20 -16.93 46.63 -1.28
CA LYS A 20 -15.64 46.53 -0.58
C LYS A 20 -15.00 45.15 -0.77
N ALA A 21 -15.79 44.09 -0.76
CA ALA A 21 -15.32 42.73 -1.04
C ALA A 21 -14.86 42.58 -2.49
N ALA A 22 -15.59 43.14 -3.45
CA ALA A 22 -15.25 43.07 -4.89
C ALA A 22 -13.91 43.76 -5.20
N ARG A 23 -13.51 44.76 -4.40
CA ARG A 23 -12.18 45.40 -4.49
C ARG A 23 -11.08 44.66 -3.71
N GLY A 24 -11.40 43.62 -2.93
CA GLY A 24 -10.44 42.90 -2.09
C GLY A 24 -10.15 43.54 -0.73
N GLU A 25 -10.79 44.67 -0.41
CA GLU A 25 -10.51 45.47 0.79
C GLU A 25 -11.26 44.97 2.04
N LEU A 26 -12.25 44.09 1.88
CA LEU A 26 -13.05 43.61 3.01
C LEU A 26 -12.32 42.50 3.77
N LEU A 27 -11.54 42.88 4.77
CA LEU A 27 -10.79 41.99 5.67
C LEU A 27 -11.40 41.99 7.08
N THR A 28 -11.97 40.86 7.51
CA THR A 28 -12.48 40.71 8.89
C THR A 28 -11.38 40.23 9.84
N THR A 29 -10.76 39.09 9.52
CA THR A 29 -9.56 38.58 10.20
C THR A 29 -8.56 38.13 9.16
N VAL A 30 -7.28 38.35 9.45
CA VAL A 30 -6.18 37.94 8.57
C VAL A 30 -5.63 36.60 9.04
N ALA A 31 -5.26 35.74 8.09
CA ALA A 31 -4.74 34.42 8.38
C ALA A 31 -3.35 34.49 9.04
N ILE A 32 -2.97 33.42 9.72
CA ILE A 32 -1.66 33.28 10.38
C ILE A 32 -0.57 33.36 9.29
N GLY A 33 0.49 34.14 9.52
CA GLY A 33 1.52 34.41 8.50
C GLY A 33 1.31 35.70 7.70
N TYR A 34 0.22 36.42 7.95
CA TYR A 34 -0.06 37.71 7.32
C TYR A 34 -0.51 38.76 8.34
N LEU A 35 -0.23 40.04 8.09
CA LEU A 35 -0.73 41.19 8.84
C LEU A 35 -1.64 42.05 7.95
N ARG A 36 -2.60 42.75 8.59
CA ARG A 36 -3.39 43.81 7.94
C ARG A 36 -2.66 45.12 8.16
N THR A 37 -2.31 45.82 7.10
CA THR A 37 -1.75 47.17 7.18
C THR A 37 -2.85 48.20 7.45
N PRO A 38 -2.50 49.44 7.85
CA PRO A 38 -3.47 50.53 8.00
C PRO A 38 -4.27 50.82 6.73
N ASP A 39 -3.68 50.56 5.55
CA ASP A 39 -4.31 50.76 4.22
C ASP A 39 -5.16 49.57 3.75
N ASP A 40 -5.60 48.70 4.67
CA ASP A 40 -6.40 47.51 4.38
C ASP A 40 -5.73 46.50 3.43
N ARG A 41 -4.40 46.49 3.34
CA ARG A 41 -3.64 45.52 2.55
C ARG A 41 -3.20 44.32 3.38
N VAL A 42 -3.00 43.19 2.70
CA VAL A 42 -2.48 41.95 3.29
C VAL A 42 -0.99 41.85 2.97
N GLU A 43 -0.16 41.91 4.02
CA GLU A 43 1.28 41.75 3.90
C GLU A 43 1.75 40.54 4.70
N MET A 44 2.86 39.92 4.28
CA MET A 44 3.44 38.80 5.02
C MET A 44 3.91 39.25 6.41
N ASP A 45 3.82 38.34 7.38
CA ASP A 45 4.33 38.60 8.73
C ASP A 45 5.84 38.91 8.67
N PRO A 46 6.31 40.01 9.27
CA PRO A 46 7.74 40.33 9.29
C PRO A 46 8.54 39.32 10.12
N ASP A 47 7.89 38.62 11.06
CA ASP A 47 8.54 37.57 11.85
C ASP A 47 8.99 36.40 10.95
N LYS A 48 10.30 36.24 10.86
CA LYS A 48 10.94 35.18 10.08
C LYS A 48 10.56 33.79 10.57
N ARG A 49 10.40 33.58 11.88
CA ARG A 49 9.99 32.29 12.46
C ARG A 49 8.58 31.92 12.01
N VAL A 50 7.65 32.89 12.03
CA VAL A 50 6.27 32.68 11.53
C VAL A 50 6.29 32.32 10.05
N ARG A 51 7.04 33.07 9.22
CA ARG A 51 7.12 32.78 7.78
C ARG A 51 7.68 31.39 7.50
N GLU A 52 8.77 31.02 8.15
CA GLU A 52 9.40 29.73 7.90
C GLU A 52 8.56 28.55 8.40
N ALA A 53 7.89 28.69 9.56
CA ALA A 53 6.98 27.66 10.06
C ALA A 53 5.80 27.41 9.11
N VAL A 54 5.23 28.47 8.51
CA VAL A 54 4.14 28.33 7.53
C VAL A 54 4.66 27.72 6.23
N SER A 55 5.81 28.17 5.72
CA SER A 55 6.45 27.59 4.53
C SER A 55 6.76 26.10 4.70
N LEU A 56 7.23 25.69 5.89
CA LEU A 56 7.54 24.30 6.22
C LEU A 56 6.30 23.40 6.10
N VAL A 57 5.12 23.88 6.53
CA VAL A 57 3.87 23.10 6.39
C VAL A 57 3.57 22.79 4.92
N PHE A 58 3.73 23.77 4.03
CA PHE A 58 3.50 23.56 2.60
C PHE A 58 4.56 22.66 1.97
N ALA A 59 5.84 22.86 2.31
CA ALA A 59 6.92 21.99 1.87
C ALA A 59 6.70 20.53 2.28
N LYS A 60 6.38 20.28 3.56
CA LYS A 60 6.09 18.93 4.05
C LYS A 60 4.79 18.35 3.50
N PHE A 61 3.80 19.17 3.18
CA PHE A 61 2.62 18.67 2.47
C PHE A 61 2.94 18.23 1.05
N ARG A 62 3.77 18.98 0.33
CA ARG A 62 4.26 18.62 -1.01
C ARG A 62 5.02 17.29 -0.98
N GLU A 63 5.83 17.08 0.05
CA GLU A 63 6.59 15.85 0.25
C GLU A 63 5.71 14.65 0.64
N LEU A 64 4.86 14.80 1.67
CA LEU A 64 4.13 13.68 2.27
C LEU A 64 2.78 13.39 1.61
N GLY A 65 2.18 14.38 0.94
CA GLY A 65 0.91 14.27 0.21
C GLY A 65 -0.32 14.01 1.09
N SER A 66 -0.21 14.16 2.42
CA SER A 66 -1.29 13.89 3.37
C SER A 66 -1.22 14.80 4.60
N MET A 67 -2.33 15.50 4.88
CA MET A 67 -2.44 16.40 6.05
C MET A 67 -2.17 15.69 7.38
N ARG A 68 -2.59 14.42 7.49
CA ARG A 68 -2.36 13.63 8.70
C ARG A 68 -0.89 13.29 8.86
N GLN A 69 -0.18 12.99 7.77
CA GLN A 69 1.25 12.66 7.84
C GLN A 69 2.06 13.90 8.22
N VAL A 70 1.74 15.07 7.65
CA VAL A 70 2.33 16.36 8.05
C VAL A 70 2.14 16.62 9.55
N LEU A 71 0.94 16.40 10.07
CA LEU A 71 0.66 16.55 11.51
C LEU A 71 1.51 15.58 12.37
N LEU A 72 1.60 14.32 11.97
CA LEU A 72 2.37 13.32 12.72
C LEU A 72 3.85 13.64 12.73
N TRP A 73 4.41 14.02 11.58
CA TRP A 73 5.80 14.44 11.45
C TRP A 73 6.11 15.65 12.32
N LEU A 74 5.32 16.73 12.21
CA LEU A 74 5.51 17.93 13.04
C LEU A 74 5.47 17.62 14.56
N ARG A 75 4.62 16.67 14.97
CA ARG A 75 4.54 16.25 16.38
C ARG A 75 5.67 15.35 16.81
N GLN A 76 6.16 14.49 15.92
CA GLN A 76 7.32 13.63 16.18
C GLN A 76 8.59 14.47 16.35
N GLU A 77 8.76 15.48 15.49
CA GLU A 77 9.88 16.43 15.56
C GLU A 77 9.67 17.56 16.59
N SER A 78 8.58 17.54 17.34
CA SER A 78 8.22 18.56 18.35
C SER A 78 8.20 20.01 17.82
N ILE A 79 7.92 20.20 16.53
CA ILE A 79 7.88 21.51 15.89
C ILE A 79 6.55 22.21 16.20
N GLU A 80 6.64 23.35 16.87
CA GLU A 80 5.51 24.22 17.16
C GLU A 80 5.12 25.08 15.95
N LEU A 81 3.83 25.33 15.78
CA LEU A 81 3.32 26.25 14.78
C LEU A 81 2.72 27.51 15.44
N PRO A 82 2.74 28.65 14.72
CA PRO A 82 2.14 29.87 15.21
C PRO A 82 0.61 29.73 15.25
N SER A 83 0.02 30.20 16.34
CA SER A 83 -1.43 30.30 16.53
C SER A 83 -1.75 31.71 16.98
N VAL A 84 -2.72 32.35 16.33
CA VAL A 84 -3.13 33.72 16.70
C VAL A 84 -4.24 33.67 17.74
N THR A 85 -4.07 34.41 18.81
CA THR A 85 -5.09 34.70 19.83
C THR A 85 -5.39 36.19 19.84
N TYR A 86 -6.67 36.55 19.97
CA TYR A 86 -7.12 37.93 20.09
C TYR A 86 -7.51 38.19 21.54
N GLY A 87 -6.77 39.06 22.21
CA GLY A 87 -7.01 39.47 23.60
C GLY A 87 -7.28 40.97 23.71
N ALA A 88 -7.34 41.48 24.95
CA ALA A 88 -7.54 42.90 25.23
C ALA A 88 -6.42 43.80 24.66
N GLU A 89 -5.20 43.27 24.59
CA GLU A 89 -4.02 43.94 24.01
C GLU A 89 -3.90 43.75 22.49
N GLY A 90 -4.90 43.12 21.86
CA GLY A 90 -4.94 42.89 20.41
C GLY A 90 -4.46 41.51 19.98
N ARG A 91 -3.82 41.47 18.81
CA ARG A 91 -3.38 40.23 18.14
C ARG A 91 -2.06 39.74 18.73
N ALA A 92 -2.05 38.58 19.39
CA ALA A 92 -0.85 37.93 19.88
C ALA A 92 -0.60 36.60 19.16
N VAL A 93 0.66 36.27 18.87
CA VAL A 93 1.08 34.99 18.29
C VAL A 93 1.60 34.09 19.42
N VAL A 94 1.01 32.91 19.54
CA VAL A 94 1.39 31.88 20.51
C VAL A 94 1.85 30.64 19.76
N TRP A 95 2.97 30.06 20.19
CA TRP A 95 3.54 28.85 19.62
C TRP A 95 2.99 27.62 20.34
N LYS A 96 2.45 26.66 19.58
CA LYS A 96 1.87 25.42 20.12
C LYS A 96 2.08 24.27 19.16
N LEU A 97 2.14 23.05 19.70
CA LEU A 97 2.11 21.84 18.88
C LEU A 97 0.83 21.80 18.02
N PRO A 98 0.95 21.52 16.70
CA PRO A 98 -0.16 21.65 15.78
C PRO A 98 -1.25 20.60 16.04
N VAL A 99 -2.47 20.96 15.67
CA VAL A 99 -3.61 20.04 15.61
C VAL A 99 -4.11 19.93 14.17
N TYR A 100 -4.87 18.87 13.85
CA TYR A 100 -5.35 18.61 12.48
C TYR A 100 -6.09 19.82 11.88
N ALA A 101 -6.91 20.51 12.68
CA ALA A 101 -7.65 21.69 12.25
C ALA A 101 -6.73 22.85 11.80
N THR A 102 -5.55 22.99 12.42
CA THR A 102 -4.56 24.00 12.05
C THR A 102 -3.97 23.72 10.67
N ILE A 103 -3.53 22.48 10.44
CA ILE A 103 -2.99 22.04 9.13
C ILE A 103 -4.05 22.15 8.03
N LEU A 104 -5.30 21.76 8.33
CA LEU A 104 -6.42 21.92 7.40
C LEU A 104 -6.67 23.38 7.03
N LYS A 105 -6.58 24.30 8.00
CA LYS A 105 -6.76 25.74 7.74
C LYS A 105 -5.63 26.29 6.85
N PHE A 106 -4.37 25.94 7.10
CA PHE A 106 -3.26 26.33 6.23
C PHE A 106 -3.49 25.85 4.79
N LEU A 107 -3.77 24.56 4.63
CA LEU A 107 -3.84 23.95 3.30
C LEU A 107 -5.12 24.23 2.52
N THR A 108 -6.21 24.71 3.15
CA THR A 108 -7.50 24.96 2.46
C THR A 108 -7.88 26.43 2.38
N ASN A 109 -7.02 27.34 2.84
CA ASN A 109 -7.27 28.77 2.75
C ASN A 109 -6.59 29.35 1.50
N PRO A 110 -7.34 29.91 0.52
CA PRO A 110 -6.77 30.45 -0.72
C PRO A 110 -5.81 31.63 -0.52
N ILE A 111 -5.85 32.28 0.66
CA ILE A 111 -4.94 33.37 1.00
C ILE A 111 -3.46 32.97 0.86
N TYR A 112 -3.10 31.74 1.22
CA TYR A 112 -1.73 31.25 1.10
C TYR A 112 -1.27 31.06 -0.35
N GLY A 113 -2.23 30.95 -1.29
CA GLY A 113 -2.00 30.97 -2.73
C GLY A 113 -2.03 32.37 -3.35
N GLY A 114 -2.00 33.44 -2.53
CA GLY A 114 -2.05 34.83 -2.99
C GLY A 114 -3.44 35.33 -3.38
N ALA A 115 -4.48 34.52 -3.19
CA ALA A 115 -5.83 34.86 -3.64
C ALA A 115 -6.73 35.37 -2.51
N TYR A 116 -7.44 36.46 -2.78
CA TYR A 116 -8.52 36.96 -1.94
C TYR A 116 -9.83 36.25 -2.32
N ALA A 117 -10.57 35.75 -1.32
CA ALA A 117 -11.83 35.06 -1.55
C ALA A 117 -12.92 35.48 -0.55
N HIS A 118 -14.07 35.92 -1.06
CA HIS A 118 -15.25 36.30 -0.29
C HIS A 118 -16.47 35.44 -0.64
N GLY A 119 -17.43 35.30 0.28
CA GLY A 119 -18.67 34.54 0.04
C GLY A 119 -18.49 33.02 0.00
N ARG A 120 -17.45 32.48 0.66
CA ARG A 120 -17.13 31.03 0.67
C ARG A 120 -18.20 30.14 1.31
N THR A 121 -19.11 30.72 2.08
CA THR A 121 -20.24 30.03 2.70
C THR A 121 -21.54 30.78 2.40
N ARG A 122 -22.64 30.03 2.22
CA ARG A 122 -23.99 30.58 2.10
C ARG A 122 -24.88 30.12 3.24
N THR A 123 -25.93 30.90 3.48
CA THR A 123 -27.06 30.48 4.31
C THR A 123 -28.21 30.14 3.39
N GLN A 124 -28.67 28.88 3.42
CA GLN A 124 -29.82 28.42 2.65
C GLN A 124 -31.02 28.29 3.58
N THR A 125 -32.11 28.95 3.23
CA THR A 125 -33.40 28.76 3.91
C THR A 125 -34.19 27.74 3.10
N CYS A 126 -34.48 26.57 3.68
CA CYS A 126 -35.38 25.58 3.09
C CYS A 126 -36.67 25.47 3.91
N LEU A 127 -37.79 25.21 3.23
CA LEU A 127 -39.00 24.72 3.90
C LEU A 127 -38.91 23.20 3.97
N GLN A 128 -38.91 22.67 5.20
CA GLN A 128 -38.97 21.22 5.45
C GLN A 128 -40.17 21.00 6.37
N ASP A 129 -41.12 20.16 5.94
CA ASP A 129 -42.36 19.86 6.67
C ASP A 129 -43.17 21.11 7.08
N GLY A 130 -43.32 22.08 6.16
CA GLY A 130 -44.06 23.32 6.40
C GLY A 130 -43.39 24.32 7.36
N ARG A 131 -42.18 24.02 7.88
CA ARG A 131 -41.43 24.92 8.77
C ARG A 131 -40.19 25.49 8.08
N ARG A 132 -39.94 26.78 8.31
CA ARG A 132 -38.73 27.48 7.84
C ARG A 132 -37.52 26.93 8.59
N ARG A 133 -36.61 26.25 7.89
CA ARG A 133 -35.33 25.80 8.44
C ARG A 133 -34.19 26.55 7.76
N VAL A 134 -33.37 27.23 8.55
CA VAL A 134 -32.22 27.99 8.06
C VAL A 134 -30.95 27.16 8.27
N GLN A 135 -30.39 26.64 7.19
CA GLN A 135 -29.07 26.00 7.20
C GLN A 135 -28.00 27.04 6.93
N ARG A 136 -27.25 27.42 7.96
CA ARG A 136 -26.13 28.37 7.87
C ARG A 136 -24.82 27.63 7.60
N GLY A 137 -23.87 28.28 6.92
CA GLY A 137 -22.50 27.78 6.79
C GLY A 137 -22.29 26.72 5.72
N LEU A 138 -23.20 26.59 4.74
CA LEU A 138 -23.01 25.72 3.59
C LEU A 138 -21.82 26.21 2.76
N ARG A 139 -20.74 25.43 2.69
CA ARG A 139 -19.57 25.76 1.86
C ARG A 139 -19.95 25.77 0.38
N ARG A 140 -19.54 26.82 -0.32
CA ARG A 140 -19.65 26.94 -1.77
C ARG A 140 -18.47 26.30 -2.48
N SER A 141 -18.69 25.81 -3.70
CA SER A 141 -17.59 25.45 -4.59
C SER A 141 -16.78 26.71 -4.93
N PRO A 142 -15.50 26.60 -5.31
CA PRO A 142 -14.70 27.75 -5.72
C PRO A 142 -15.33 28.57 -6.87
N GLU A 143 -16.04 27.91 -7.78
CA GLU A 143 -16.75 28.52 -8.91
C GLU A 143 -17.95 29.37 -8.46
N ASP A 144 -18.53 29.05 -7.31
CA ASP A 144 -19.70 29.74 -6.74
C ASP A 144 -19.33 30.82 -5.71
N TRP A 145 -18.03 31.09 -5.51
CA TRP A 145 -17.58 32.15 -4.60
C TRP A 145 -18.02 33.53 -5.14
N GLU A 146 -18.43 34.41 -4.23
CA GLU A 146 -18.94 35.73 -4.64
C GLU A 146 -17.84 36.63 -5.20
N VAL A 147 -16.63 36.52 -4.64
CA VAL A 147 -15.44 37.21 -5.14
C VAL A 147 -14.25 36.27 -5.03
N LEU A 148 -13.48 36.16 -6.11
CA LEU A 148 -12.17 35.52 -6.15
C LEU A 148 -11.22 36.41 -6.95
N ILE A 149 -10.21 36.96 -6.29
CA ILE A 149 -9.16 37.78 -6.91
C ILE A 149 -7.85 37.02 -6.72
N ILE A 150 -7.32 36.49 -7.82
CA ILE A 150 -6.02 35.81 -7.86
C ILE A 150 -4.93 36.89 -7.89
N ASP A 151 -3.76 36.62 -7.31
CA ASP A 151 -2.62 37.55 -7.23
C ASP A 151 -2.94 38.89 -6.55
N HIS A 152 -3.83 38.86 -5.55
CA HIS A 152 -4.17 40.01 -4.74
C HIS A 152 -3.00 40.46 -3.83
N HIS A 153 -2.20 39.50 -3.36
CA HIS A 153 -1.08 39.72 -2.44
C HIS A 153 -0.07 38.57 -2.57
N GLN A 154 1.10 38.73 -1.95
CA GLN A 154 2.13 37.70 -1.99
C GLN A 154 1.68 36.41 -1.27
N GLY A 155 1.58 35.31 -2.01
CA GLY A 155 1.30 33.97 -1.48
C GLY A 155 2.54 33.30 -0.86
N TYR A 156 2.34 32.39 0.08
CA TYR A 156 3.37 31.43 0.51
C TYR A 156 3.64 30.36 -0.57
N ILE A 157 2.63 30.06 -1.38
CA ILE A 157 2.68 29.17 -2.52
C ILE A 157 2.05 29.85 -3.74
N ALA A 158 2.39 29.38 -4.94
CA ALA A 158 1.73 29.83 -6.16
C ALA A 158 0.26 29.36 -6.20
N TRP A 159 -0.59 30.07 -6.95
CA TRP A 159 -2.00 29.70 -7.09
C TRP A 159 -2.20 28.29 -7.67
N ASP A 160 -1.40 27.91 -8.66
CA ASP A 160 -1.45 26.58 -9.27
C ASP A 160 -1.09 25.47 -8.27
N GLU A 161 -0.11 25.73 -7.41
CA GLU A 161 0.27 24.82 -6.32
C GLU A 161 -0.88 24.68 -5.30
N TYR A 162 -1.54 25.78 -4.94
CA TYR A 162 -2.73 25.73 -4.07
C TYR A 162 -3.84 24.86 -4.70
N GLN A 163 -4.10 25.00 -6.00
CA GLN A 163 -5.08 24.18 -6.71
C GLN A 163 -4.69 22.70 -6.72
N GLN A 164 -3.41 22.39 -6.97
CA GLN A 164 -2.90 21.02 -6.90
C GLN A 164 -3.09 20.42 -5.50
N ASN A 165 -2.80 21.21 -4.45
CA ASN A 165 -3.03 20.80 -3.07
C ASN A 165 -4.51 20.52 -2.78
N GLN A 166 -5.44 21.36 -3.29
CA GLN A 166 -6.88 21.08 -3.16
C GLN A 166 -7.29 19.77 -3.85
N ARG A 167 -6.74 19.48 -5.04
CA ARG A 167 -7.01 18.22 -5.76
C ARG A 167 -6.53 17.02 -4.95
N LEU A 168 -5.31 17.05 -4.42
CA LEU A 168 -4.76 15.99 -3.56
C LEU A 168 -5.61 15.76 -2.30
N ILE A 169 -6.05 16.83 -1.64
CA ILE A 169 -6.94 16.75 -0.48
C ILE A 169 -8.28 16.10 -0.85
N ALA A 170 -8.86 16.48 -2.00
CA ALA A 170 -10.09 15.89 -2.50
C ALA A 170 -9.92 14.39 -2.83
N GLU A 171 -8.82 14.02 -3.50
CA GLU A 171 -8.51 12.62 -3.81
C GLU A 171 -8.34 11.75 -2.57
N ASN A 172 -7.75 12.31 -1.51
CA ASN A 172 -7.56 11.63 -0.22
C ASN A 172 -8.86 11.48 0.58
N THR A 173 -9.87 12.31 0.31
CA THR A 173 -11.13 12.36 1.08
C THR A 173 -12.05 11.19 0.71
N ASN A 174 -12.00 10.13 1.52
CA ASN A 174 -12.79 8.91 1.34
C ASN A 174 -14.32 9.09 1.49
N MET A 175 -14.79 10.16 2.13
CA MET A 175 -16.21 10.35 2.48
C MET A 175 -17.05 11.09 1.42
N ARG A 176 -16.45 11.63 0.34
CA ARG A 176 -17.16 12.47 -0.64
C ARG A 176 -17.61 11.77 -1.93
N GLY A 177 -17.49 10.45 -2.05
CA GLY A 177 -18.15 9.70 -3.13
C GLY A 177 -17.42 8.44 -3.60
N GLN A 178 -18.11 7.67 -4.46
CA GLN A 178 -17.70 6.35 -4.95
C GLN A 178 -16.50 6.35 -5.94
N MET A 179 -15.91 7.52 -6.23
CA MET A 179 -14.87 7.69 -7.26
C MET A 179 -13.53 8.24 -6.75
N ALA A 180 -13.40 8.65 -5.48
CA ALA A 180 -12.12 9.12 -4.93
C ALA A 180 -11.09 7.98 -4.88
N ARG A 181 -9.79 8.29 -5.02
CA ARG A 181 -8.70 7.30 -4.85
C ARG A 181 -8.55 6.86 -3.39
N GLY A 182 -8.90 7.76 -2.46
CA GLY A 182 -8.82 7.56 -1.02
C GLY A 182 -7.38 7.62 -0.51
N ALA A 183 -7.16 8.06 0.72
CA ALA A 183 -5.80 8.11 1.30
C ALA A 183 -5.08 6.76 1.30
N VAL A 184 -3.74 6.78 1.21
CA VAL A 184 -2.89 5.59 1.35
C VAL A 184 -3.03 5.01 2.76
N ARG A 185 -3.21 3.69 2.86
CA ARG A 185 -3.46 2.94 4.12
C ARG A 185 -2.52 1.74 4.24
N PRO A 186 -2.23 1.25 5.48
CA PRO A 186 -1.26 0.19 5.77
C PRO A 186 -1.54 -1.21 5.20
N GLY A 187 -2.74 -1.46 4.65
CA GLY A 187 -3.09 -2.81 4.19
C GLY A 187 -2.17 -3.33 3.07
N SER A 188 -2.06 -4.65 2.89
CA SER A 188 -1.13 -5.23 1.89
C SER A 188 -1.54 -5.03 0.42
N ALA A 189 -2.78 -4.62 0.14
CA ALA A 189 -3.28 -4.39 -1.23
C ALA A 189 -2.68 -3.13 -1.87
N LEU A 190 -1.73 -3.30 -2.79
CA LEU A 190 -0.98 -2.21 -3.43
C LEU A 190 -1.80 -1.37 -4.41
N LEU A 191 -2.72 -1.99 -5.14
CA LEU A 191 -3.55 -1.31 -6.16
C LEU A 191 -4.89 -0.80 -5.61
N ALA A 192 -5.01 -0.70 -4.28
CA ALA A 192 -6.20 -0.19 -3.60
C ALA A 192 -6.53 1.25 -4.06
N GLY A 193 -7.72 1.41 -4.65
CA GLY A 193 -8.22 2.71 -5.14
C GLY A 193 -7.78 3.11 -6.55
N LEU A 194 -6.90 2.33 -7.20
CA LEU A 194 -6.43 2.52 -8.58
C LEU A 194 -7.20 1.65 -9.60
N LEU A 195 -7.73 0.51 -9.16
CA LEU A 195 -8.38 -0.46 -10.04
C LEU A 195 -9.83 -0.08 -10.38
N ARG A 196 -10.18 -0.16 -11.67
CA ARG A 196 -11.54 -0.02 -12.20
C ARG A 196 -12.00 -1.29 -12.91
N CYS A 197 -13.29 -1.56 -12.81
CA CYS A 197 -13.95 -2.62 -13.55
C CYS A 197 -14.18 -2.18 -15.00
N GLY A 198 -13.61 -2.89 -15.96
CA GLY A 198 -13.78 -2.61 -17.39
C GLY A 198 -15.14 -3.04 -17.96
N HIS A 199 -16.00 -3.68 -17.16
CA HIS A 199 -17.38 -4.04 -17.51
C HIS A 199 -18.42 -2.99 -17.07
N CYS A 200 -18.19 -2.32 -15.92
CA CYS A 200 -19.16 -1.38 -15.35
C CYS A 200 -18.58 -0.01 -14.94
N GLY A 201 -17.31 0.26 -15.25
CA GLY A 201 -16.61 1.53 -14.99
C GLY A 201 -16.29 1.88 -13.53
N ARG A 202 -16.86 1.14 -12.56
CA ARG A 202 -16.74 1.42 -11.13
C ARG A 202 -15.40 0.94 -10.55
N LYS A 203 -14.97 1.58 -9.46
CA LYS A 203 -13.77 1.17 -8.73
C LYS A 203 -13.95 -0.19 -8.04
N LEU A 204 -12.86 -0.93 -7.98
CA LEU A 204 -12.78 -2.20 -7.28
C LEU A 204 -12.54 -1.97 -5.79
N HIS A 205 -13.26 -2.73 -4.96
CA HIS A 205 -13.08 -2.73 -3.52
C HIS A 205 -12.09 -3.82 -3.11
N VAL A 206 -11.42 -3.59 -1.98
CA VAL A 206 -10.52 -4.56 -1.37
C VAL A 206 -11.25 -5.31 -0.26
N ALA A 207 -11.15 -6.63 -0.25
CA ALA A 207 -11.45 -7.46 0.90
C ALA A 207 -10.22 -8.30 1.25
N TYR A 208 -9.99 -8.53 2.54
CA TYR A 208 -8.96 -9.43 3.01
C TYR A 208 -9.58 -10.76 3.38
N SER A 209 -8.90 -11.87 3.06
CA SER A 209 -9.36 -13.20 3.41
C SER A 209 -8.23 -14.12 3.82
N GLY A 210 -8.52 -15.06 4.72
CA GLY A 210 -7.56 -15.97 5.33
C GLY A 210 -7.43 -15.74 6.84
N ALA A 211 -6.86 -16.73 7.53
CA ALA A 211 -6.50 -16.61 8.95
C ALA A 211 -5.12 -15.93 9.08
N PRO A 212 -4.87 -15.16 10.17
CA PRO A 212 -3.53 -14.63 10.47
C PRO A 212 -2.51 -15.78 10.53
N PRO A 213 -1.26 -15.58 10.04
CA PRO A 213 -0.66 -14.35 9.51
C PRO A 213 -0.90 -14.11 8.00
N GLY A 214 -1.61 -15.01 7.30
CA GLY A 214 -1.74 -15.05 5.84
C GLY A 214 -2.97 -14.36 5.24
N LYS A 215 -3.37 -13.18 5.70
CA LYS A 215 -4.49 -12.43 5.09
C LYS A 215 -4.10 -11.96 3.69
N VAL A 216 -4.69 -12.56 2.66
CA VAL A 216 -4.46 -12.19 1.25
C VAL A 216 -5.55 -11.23 0.80
N ALA A 217 -5.14 -10.15 0.12
CA ALA A 217 -6.07 -9.19 -0.46
C ALA A 217 -6.77 -9.77 -1.71
N ARG A 218 -8.05 -9.47 -1.85
CA ARG A 218 -8.87 -9.74 -3.04
C ARG A 218 -9.53 -8.45 -3.50
N TYR A 219 -9.61 -8.30 -4.81
CA TYR A 219 -10.30 -7.20 -5.47
C TYR A 219 -11.64 -7.69 -5.98
N HIS A 220 -12.71 -6.97 -5.69
CA HIS A 220 -14.06 -7.30 -6.16
C HIS A 220 -14.87 -6.06 -6.50
N CYS A 221 -15.70 -6.17 -7.53
CA CYS A 221 -16.63 -5.13 -7.95
C CYS A 221 -18.01 -5.39 -7.32
N ARG A 222 -18.54 -4.39 -6.60
CA ARG A 222 -19.89 -4.43 -6.00
C ARG A 222 -20.96 -3.74 -6.85
N GLY A 223 -20.61 -3.26 -8.05
CA GLY A 223 -21.50 -2.41 -8.87
C GLY A 223 -22.86 -3.02 -9.18
N ALA A 224 -22.87 -4.27 -9.65
CA ALA A 224 -24.10 -4.99 -9.98
C ALA A 224 -24.94 -5.36 -8.73
N MET A 225 -24.28 -5.66 -7.61
CA MET A 225 -24.93 -6.00 -6.35
C MET A 225 -25.61 -4.79 -5.69
N GLY A 226 -24.98 -3.61 -5.73
CA GLY A 226 -25.52 -2.41 -5.09
C GLY A 226 -26.70 -1.77 -5.83
N ASN A 227 -26.77 -1.91 -7.16
CA ASN A 227 -27.78 -1.23 -7.98
C ASN A 227 -28.88 -2.15 -8.51
N HIS A 228 -28.58 -3.43 -8.74
CA HIS A 228 -29.48 -4.34 -9.46
C HIS A 228 -29.79 -5.61 -8.65
N GLY A 229 -29.32 -5.72 -7.40
CA GLY A 229 -29.47 -6.93 -6.59
C GLY A 229 -28.77 -8.17 -7.15
N ALA A 230 -27.93 -8.01 -8.17
CA ALA A 230 -27.27 -9.10 -8.88
C ALA A 230 -25.96 -9.55 -8.21
N GLY A 231 -25.34 -10.60 -8.73
CA GLY A 231 -24.03 -11.09 -8.29
C GLY A 231 -22.90 -10.06 -8.47
N ARG A 232 -21.72 -10.37 -7.91
CA ARG A 232 -20.52 -9.51 -8.08
C ARG A 232 -20.10 -9.50 -9.56
N CYS A 233 -19.81 -8.31 -10.11
CA CYS A 233 -19.45 -8.18 -11.52
C CYS A 233 -18.11 -8.88 -11.85
N ILE A 234 -17.03 -8.55 -11.13
CA ILE A 234 -15.74 -9.25 -11.23
C ILE A 234 -15.11 -9.42 -9.84
N SER A 235 -14.33 -10.49 -9.67
CA SER A 235 -13.59 -10.78 -8.45
C SER A 235 -12.33 -11.59 -8.76
N PHE A 236 -11.20 -11.23 -8.16
CA PHE A 236 -9.91 -11.91 -8.33
C PHE A 236 -8.94 -11.64 -7.16
N GLY A 237 -7.86 -12.43 -7.08
CA GLY A 237 -6.79 -12.26 -6.09
C GLY A 237 -5.81 -11.16 -6.45
N SER A 238 -5.19 -10.54 -5.45
CA SER A 238 -4.19 -9.46 -5.60
C SER A 238 -2.86 -9.92 -6.20
N LEU A 239 -2.29 -11.00 -5.67
CA LEU A 239 -0.90 -11.44 -5.89
C LEU A 239 -0.39 -11.34 -7.34
N ARG A 240 -1.00 -12.07 -8.29
CA ARG A 240 -0.49 -12.14 -9.67
C ARG A 240 -0.59 -10.80 -10.41
N ILE A 241 -1.62 -10.02 -10.12
CA ILE A 241 -1.85 -8.74 -10.77
C ILE A 241 -0.90 -7.69 -10.22
N GLU A 242 -0.76 -7.63 -8.89
CA GLU A 242 0.17 -6.72 -8.26
C GLU A 242 1.59 -7.01 -8.70
N MET A 243 2.01 -8.28 -8.76
CA MET A 243 3.31 -8.65 -9.31
C MET A 243 3.49 -8.20 -10.76
N ALA A 244 2.50 -8.39 -11.63
CA ALA A 244 2.59 -8.00 -13.03
C ALA A 244 2.70 -6.47 -13.19
N VAL A 245 1.86 -5.71 -12.47
CA VAL A 245 1.88 -4.25 -12.50
C VAL A 245 3.16 -3.68 -11.88
N CYS A 246 3.62 -4.23 -10.76
CA CYS A 246 4.87 -3.82 -10.12
C CYS A 246 6.07 -4.11 -11.03
N ARG A 247 6.13 -5.27 -11.69
CA ARG A 247 7.20 -5.60 -12.63
C ARG A 247 7.27 -4.61 -13.79
N GLU A 248 6.11 -4.28 -14.37
CA GLU A 248 6.06 -3.33 -15.48
C GLU A 248 6.46 -1.91 -15.02
N MET A 249 5.99 -1.48 -13.86
CA MET A 249 6.39 -0.21 -13.25
C MET A 249 7.91 -0.17 -12.99
N LEU A 250 8.48 -1.21 -12.39
CA LEU A 250 9.92 -1.27 -12.11
C LEU A 250 10.72 -1.21 -13.41
N ARG A 251 10.33 -1.95 -14.46
CA ARG A 251 10.98 -1.89 -15.78
C ARG A 251 11.02 -0.46 -16.35
N LEU A 252 9.96 0.32 -16.17
CA LEU A 252 9.90 1.70 -16.67
C LEU A 252 10.69 2.69 -15.81
N LEU A 253 10.78 2.44 -14.49
CA LEU A 253 11.47 3.31 -13.54
C LEU A 253 12.95 2.98 -13.37
N ASP A 254 13.40 1.79 -13.79
CA ASP A 254 14.78 1.31 -13.69
C ASP A 254 15.80 2.35 -14.20
N PRO A 255 15.61 2.99 -15.38
CA PRO A 255 16.56 3.98 -15.89
C PRO A 255 16.66 5.26 -15.03
N LEU A 256 15.69 5.50 -14.14
CA LEU A 256 15.63 6.67 -13.27
C LEU A 256 16.10 6.37 -11.85
N GLY A 257 16.44 5.12 -11.52
CA GLY A 257 16.72 4.68 -10.16
C GLY A 257 17.91 5.41 -9.52
N ILE A 258 18.99 5.67 -10.27
CA ILE A 258 20.16 6.42 -9.80
C ILE A 258 19.80 7.88 -9.50
N ALA A 259 19.02 8.53 -10.37
CA ALA A 259 18.54 9.89 -10.13
C ALA A 259 17.64 9.96 -8.89
N ALA A 260 16.80 8.94 -8.67
CA ALA A 260 15.98 8.83 -7.47
C ALA A 260 16.83 8.65 -6.20
N ALA A 261 17.89 7.86 -6.26
CA ALA A 261 18.83 7.69 -5.14
C ALA A 261 19.53 9.02 -4.79
N LEU A 262 20.03 9.75 -5.79
CA LEU A 262 20.62 11.09 -5.58
C LEU A 262 19.60 12.08 -5.00
N GLY A 263 18.35 12.06 -5.49
CA GLY A 263 17.28 12.88 -4.94
C GLY A 263 16.97 12.53 -3.48
N ALA A 264 16.98 11.25 -3.11
CA ALA A 264 16.74 10.82 -1.72
C ALA A 264 17.83 11.32 -0.75
N ILE A 265 19.09 11.32 -1.19
CA ILE A 265 20.22 11.88 -0.43
C ILE A 265 19.98 13.37 -0.15
N GLU A 266 19.55 14.12 -1.16
CA GLU A 266 19.32 15.56 -1.02
C GLU A 266 18.11 15.87 -0.14
N VAL A 267 17.01 15.13 -0.28
CA VAL A 267 15.83 15.24 0.60
C VAL A 267 16.22 15.01 2.06
N HIS A 268 17.00 13.96 2.35
CA HIS A 268 17.43 13.66 3.71
C HIS A 268 18.24 14.80 4.35
N ARG A 269 19.15 15.42 3.58
CA ARG A 269 19.91 16.60 4.03
C ARG A 269 18.99 17.77 4.36
N HIS A 270 17.96 18.00 3.55
CA HIS A 270 17.00 19.07 3.80
C HIS A 270 16.19 18.85 5.08
N GLU A 271 15.77 17.62 5.40
CA GLU A 271 14.95 17.38 6.62
C GLU A 271 15.70 17.75 7.90
N VAL A 272 16.98 17.37 7.97
CA VAL A 272 17.85 17.68 9.12
C VAL A 272 18.13 19.18 9.19
N SER A 273 18.34 19.81 8.03
CA SER A 273 18.50 21.26 7.94
C SER A 273 17.25 22.03 8.39
N ASP A 274 16.06 21.58 8.01
CA ASP A 274 14.80 22.22 8.35
C ASP A 274 14.54 22.21 9.86
N LYS A 275 14.74 21.07 10.52
CA LYS A 275 14.61 20.96 11.99
C LYS A 275 15.58 21.89 12.71
N ARG A 276 16.87 21.84 12.33
CA ARG A 276 17.91 22.69 12.91
C ARG A 276 17.58 24.17 12.74
N ARG A 277 17.08 24.57 11.57
CA ARG A 277 16.68 25.94 11.28
C ARG A 277 15.49 26.40 12.13
N GLN A 278 14.48 25.55 12.34
CA GLN A 278 13.34 25.89 13.21
C GLN A 278 13.76 26.08 14.67
N ILE A 279 14.63 25.21 15.19
CA ILE A 279 15.13 25.31 16.57
C ILE A 279 16.03 26.54 16.73
N SER A 280 16.89 26.83 15.76
CA SER A 280 17.72 28.05 15.75
C SER A 280 16.86 29.32 15.80
N LEU A 281 15.80 29.42 15.00
CA LEU A 281 14.90 30.58 15.06
C LEU A 281 14.10 30.65 16.36
N ALA A 282 13.72 29.50 16.93
CA ALA A 282 13.08 29.45 18.24
C ALA A 282 14.03 29.94 19.35
N LEU A 283 15.32 29.60 19.27
CA LEU A 283 16.36 30.05 20.19
C LEU A 283 16.59 31.56 20.09
N ASP A 284 16.67 32.11 18.88
CA ASP A 284 16.81 33.56 18.67
C ASP A 284 15.64 34.33 19.30
N GLN A 285 14.40 33.86 19.10
CA GLN A 285 13.23 34.44 19.74
C GLN A 285 13.29 34.31 21.27
N ALA A 286 13.66 33.15 21.80
CA ALA A 286 13.77 32.93 23.24
C ALA A 286 14.82 33.85 23.89
N ARG A 287 15.97 34.05 23.23
CA ARG A 287 17.01 34.99 23.66
C ARG A 287 16.51 36.43 23.66
N PHE A 288 15.78 36.83 22.64
CA PHE A 288 15.14 38.15 22.59
C PHE A 288 14.13 38.35 23.73
N GLU A 289 13.28 37.35 23.98
CA GLU A 289 12.29 37.39 25.06
C GLU A 289 12.95 37.44 26.44
N ALA A 290 14.03 36.68 26.67
CA ALA A 290 14.82 36.73 27.89
C ALA A 290 15.46 38.12 28.09
N ALA A 291 16.03 38.71 27.04
CA ALA A 291 16.60 40.07 27.10
C ALA A 291 15.51 41.13 27.37
N ARG A 292 14.31 40.95 26.82
CA ARG A 292 13.16 41.82 27.11
C ARG A 292 12.71 41.68 28.56
N ALA A 293 12.57 40.46 29.07
CA ALA A 293 12.18 40.21 30.47
C ALA A 293 13.21 40.80 31.45
N ARG A 294 14.51 40.67 31.15
CA ARG A 294 15.59 41.32 31.91
C ARG A 294 15.41 42.83 31.97
N ARG A 295 15.19 43.49 30.84
CA ARG A 295 14.95 44.95 30.82
C ARG A 295 13.72 45.37 31.62
N GLN A 296 12.69 44.53 31.69
CA GLN A 296 11.50 44.80 32.51
C GLN A 296 11.82 44.68 34.00
N TYR A 297 12.59 43.67 34.39
CA TYR A 297 13.07 43.52 35.77
C TYR A 297 13.98 44.68 36.18
N ASP A 298 14.96 45.04 35.35
CA ASP A 298 15.91 46.14 35.60
C ASP A 298 15.22 47.51 35.71
N ALA A 299 14.04 47.67 35.10
CA ALA A 299 13.26 48.92 35.12
C ALA A 299 12.30 49.04 36.31
N VAL A 300 12.10 47.97 37.10
CA VAL A 300 11.17 47.99 38.22
C VAL A 300 11.84 48.61 39.46
N ASP A 301 11.06 49.35 40.24
CA ASP A 301 11.51 49.86 41.53
C ASP A 301 11.73 48.68 42.51
N PRO A 302 12.93 48.54 43.11
CA PRO A 302 13.22 47.49 44.09
C PRO A 302 12.26 47.43 45.28
N ASP A 303 11.63 48.56 45.65
CA ASP A 303 10.67 48.63 46.75
C ASP A 303 9.34 47.92 46.42
N ASN A 304 9.03 47.72 45.13
CA ASN A 304 7.89 46.94 44.67
C ASN A 304 8.20 45.43 44.65
N ARG A 305 8.51 44.88 45.82
CA ARG A 305 9.05 43.53 46.02
C ARG A 305 8.24 42.40 45.37
N LEU A 306 6.91 42.50 45.38
CA LEU A 306 6.02 41.52 44.73
C LEU A 306 6.13 41.54 43.21
N VAL A 307 6.24 42.72 42.60
CA VAL A 307 6.38 42.88 41.15
C VAL A 307 7.78 42.46 40.70
N ALA A 308 8.82 42.84 41.47
CA ALA A 308 10.19 42.40 41.23
C ALA A 308 10.31 40.87 41.26
N GLY A 309 9.71 40.20 42.26
CA GLY A 309 9.71 38.74 42.34
C GLY A 309 8.99 38.04 41.18
N GLU A 310 7.87 38.58 40.71
CA GLU A 310 7.15 38.05 39.54
C GLU A 310 7.95 38.26 38.23
N LEU A 311 8.57 39.43 38.04
CA LEU A 311 9.41 39.71 36.87
C LEU A 311 10.68 38.86 36.87
N GLU A 312 11.29 38.63 38.04
CA GLU A 312 12.41 37.71 38.21
C GLU A 312 11.99 36.27 37.87
N HIS A 313 10.84 35.83 38.36
CA HIS A 313 10.30 34.50 38.03
C HIS A 313 10.13 34.34 36.52
N ARG A 314 9.49 35.32 35.84
CA ARG A 314 9.33 35.33 34.39
C ARG A 314 10.67 35.32 33.66
N TRP A 315 11.64 36.10 34.11
CA TRP A 315 12.98 36.12 33.51
C TRP A 315 13.67 34.76 33.65
N ASN A 316 13.62 34.14 34.83
CA ASN A 316 14.13 32.80 35.08
C ASN A 316 13.47 31.73 34.20
N GLU A 317 12.15 31.79 33.99
CA GLU A 317 11.45 30.90 33.06
C GLU A 317 11.95 31.07 31.61
N ARG A 318 12.19 32.31 31.16
CA ARG A 318 12.75 32.57 29.82
C ARG A 318 14.19 32.08 29.70
N LEU A 319 15.02 32.24 30.72
CA LEU A 319 16.39 31.70 30.73
C LEU A 319 16.39 30.17 30.65
N ARG A 320 15.51 29.48 31.39
CA ARG A 320 15.34 28.02 31.27
C ARG A 320 14.87 27.60 29.88
N ALA A 321 14.02 28.39 29.23
CA ALA A 321 13.61 28.12 27.86
C ALA A 321 14.78 28.27 26.86
N VAL A 322 15.62 29.30 27.02
CA VAL A 322 16.86 29.47 26.23
C VAL A 322 17.78 28.27 26.42
N GLN A 323 18.07 27.90 27.68
CA GLN A 323 18.95 26.77 27.99
C GLN A 323 18.46 25.46 27.35
N ARG A 324 17.16 25.15 27.45
CA ARG A 324 16.59 23.94 26.82
C ARG A 324 16.78 23.93 25.31
N LEU A 325 16.58 25.06 24.64
CA LEU A 325 16.76 25.17 23.19
C LEU A 325 18.24 25.12 22.78
N GLU A 326 19.15 25.64 23.61
CA GLU A 326 20.60 25.52 23.40
C GLU A 326 21.05 24.06 23.54
N GLU A 327 20.57 23.35 24.56
CA GLU A 327 20.84 21.92 24.76
C GLU A 327 20.27 21.07 23.60
N GLU A 328 19.05 21.35 23.14
CA GLU A 328 18.44 20.67 21.99
C GLU A 328 19.23 20.94 20.71
N LEU A 329 19.62 22.20 20.43
CA LEU A 329 20.45 22.53 19.27
C LEU A 329 21.83 21.88 19.34
N ALA A 330 22.49 21.91 20.51
CA ALA A 330 23.78 21.26 20.72
C ALA A 330 23.68 19.74 20.54
N SER A 331 22.59 19.11 20.98
CA SER A 331 22.37 17.67 20.74
C SER A 331 22.26 17.34 19.25
N LEU A 332 21.55 18.18 18.47
CA LEU A 332 21.43 18.02 17.02
C LEU A 332 22.73 18.33 16.27
N GLU A 333 23.60 19.17 16.82
CA GLU A 333 24.92 19.47 16.25
C GLU A 333 25.98 18.43 16.63
N ALA A 334 25.84 17.81 17.81
CA ALA A 334 26.71 16.73 18.30
C ALA A 334 26.37 15.37 17.70
N GLU A 335 25.13 15.16 17.25
CA GLU A 335 24.81 14.07 16.34
C GLU A 335 25.71 14.23 15.09
N PRO A 336 26.62 13.27 14.81
CA PRO A 336 27.50 13.37 13.67
C PRO A 336 26.62 13.58 12.45
N ASN A 337 26.85 14.68 11.72
CA ASN A 337 26.05 15.11 10.58
C ASN A 337 25.45 13.89 9.87
N ALA A 338 24.12 13.85 9.76
CA ALA A 338 23.37 12.90 8.94
C ALA A 338 23.67 13.06 7.43
N SER A 339 24.86 13.50 7.07
CA SER A 339 25.50 13.12 5.82
C SER A 339 25.70 11.62 5.88
N LEU A 340 24.94 10.90 5.06
CA LEU A 340 25.18 9.50 4.75
C LEU A 340 26.67 9.26 4.62
N THR A 341 27.19 8.29 5.35
CA THR A 341 28.58 7.85 5.19
C THR A 341 28.82 7.48 3.72
N GLU A 342 30.06 7.54 3.25
CA GLU A 342 30.34 7.18 1.85
C GLU A 342 29.86 5.75 1.53
N ILE A 343 29.93 4.86 2.52
CA ILE A 343 29.40 3.49 2.43
C ILE A 343 27.86 3.47 2.28
N GLU A 344 27.13 4.29 3.03
CA GLU A 344 25.67 4.39 2.90
C GLU A 344 25.25 5.05 1.59
N ARG A 345 26.03 6.03 1.12
CA ARG A 345 25.84 6.65 -0.19
C ARG A 345 26.04 5.66 -1.33
N GLU A 346 27.12 4.88 -1.29
CA GLU A 346 27.37 3.80 -2.25
C GLU A 346 26.26 2.75 -2.22
N ARG A 347 25.79 2.35 -1.02
CA ARG A 347 24.65 1.43 -0.87
C ARG A 347 23.37 1.99 -1.48
N LEU A 348 23.07 3.27 -1.28
CA LEU A 348 21.89 3.91 -1.88
C LEU A 348 22.00 3.99 -3.39
N LEU A 349 23.18 4.28 -3.93
CA LEU A 349 23.43 4.27 -5.38
C LEU A 349 23.31 2.86 -5.95
N ALA A 350 23.80 1.84 -5.25
CA ALA A 350 23.61 0.44 -5.63
C ALA A 350 22.13 0.03 -5.62
N LEU A 351 21.35 0.47 -4.64
CA LEU A 351 19.89 0.30 -4.61
C LEU A 351 19.18 1.08 -5.73
N GLY A 352 19.73 2.23 -6.15
CA GLY A 352 19.27 2.96 -7.32
C GLY A 352 19.58 2.23 -8.64
N ASN A 353 20.59 1.36 -8.66
CA ASN A 353 20.94 0.54 -9.82
C ASN A 353 20.08 -0.72 -9.96
N ASP A 354 19.50 -1.22 -8.85
CA ASP A 354 18.51 -2.30 -8.86
C ASP A 354 17.32 -1.92 -7.97
N LEU A 355 16.35 -1.25 -8.60
CA LEU A 355 15.13 -0.81 -7.92
C LEU A 355 14.28 -2.00 -7.46
N GLY A 356 14.47 -3.20 -8.04
CA GLY A 356 13.80 -4.41 -7.61
C GLY A 356 14.18 -4.83 -6.19
N VAL A 357 15.48 -4.79 -5.88
CA VAL A 357 15.99 -5.07 -4.52
C VAL A 357 15.45 -4.05 -3.51
N ALA A 358 15.46 -2.76 -3.87
CA ALA A 358 14.91 -1.71 -3.02
C ALA A 358 13.39 -1.89 -2.79
N TRP A 359 12.66 -2.31 -3.83
CA TRP A 359 11.24 -2.56 -3.76
C TRP A 359 10.91 -3.74 -2.84
N ASP A 360 11.63 -4.85 -2.92
CA ASP A 360 11.34 -6.04 -2.12
C ASP A 360 11.93 -6.01 -0.70
N HIS A 361 12.68 -4.96 -0.36
CA HIS A 361 13.28 -4.77 0.96
C HIS A 361 12.23 -4.75 2.09
N PRO A 362 12.47 -5.39 3.26
CA PRO A 362 11.52 -5.42 4.38
C PRO A 362 11.11 -4.04 4.92
N ALA A 363 12.00 -3.05 4.81
CA ALA A 363 11.71 -1.67 5.22
C ALA A 363 10.81 -0.91 4.22
N ALA A 364 10.63 -1.43 2.99
CA ALA A 364 9.74 -0.84 2.00
C ALA A 364 8.28 -1.15 2.35
N SER A 365 7.70 -0.29 3.18
CA SER A 365 6.34 -0.46 3.68
C SER A 365 5.31 -0.45 2.53
N PRO A 366 4.17 -1.16 2.68
CA PRO A 366 3.09 -1.12 1.70
C PRO A 366 2.60 0.29 1.38
N GLU A 367 2.68 1.23 2.33
CA GLU A 367 2.34 2.63 2.12
C GLU A 367 3.27 3.33 1.13
N ILE A 368 4.58 3.13 1.25
CA ILE A 368 5.57 3.71 0.33
C ILE A 368 5.31 3.18 -1.08
N LYS A 369 5.16 1.85 -1.21
CA LYS A 369 4.86 1.19 -2.49
C LYS A 369 3.60 1.76 -3.16
N LYS A 370 2.53 1.97 -2.38
CA LYS A 370 1.29 2.58 -2.87
C LYS A 370 1.46 4.02 -3.30
N ARG A 371 2.26 4.81 -2.58
CA ARG A 371 2.56 6.20 -2.95
C ARG A 371 3.23 6.23 -4.32
N ILE A 372 4.29 5.43 -4.50
CA ILE A 372 5.01 5.31 -5.77
C ILE A 372 4.04 4.91 -6.89
N LEU A 373 3.26 3.84 -6.70
CA LEU A 373 2.28 3.39 -7.72
C LEU A 373 1.27 4.49 -8.09
N ARG A 374 0.80 5.29 -7.13
CA ARG A 374 -0.17 6.36 -7.38
C ARG A 374 0.42 7.59 -8.06
N THR A 375 1.73 7.80 -7.91
CA THR A 375 2.46 8.87 -8.60
C THR A 375 2.63 8.54 -10.09
N VAL A 376 2.82 7.27 -10.44
CA VAL A 376 3.10 6.86 -11.83
C VAL A 376 1.83 6.40 -12.56
N ILE A 377 0.89 5.77 -11.85
CA ILE A 377 -0.32 5.17 -12.43
C ILE A 377 -1.53 6.07 -12.20
N ARG A 378 -2.21 6.43 -13.29
CA ARG A 378 -3.49 7.15 -13.25
C ARG A 378 -4.61 6.23 -12.78
N GLU A 379 -4.80 5.11 -13.47
CA GLU A 379 -5.76 4.07 -13.13
C GLU A 379 -5.41 2.77 -13.85
N VAL A 380 -5.99 1.66 -13.39
CA VAL A 380 -5.85 0.36 -14.04
C VAL A 380 -7.24 -0.20 -14.33
N VAL A 381 -7.59 -0.33 -15.60
CA VAL A 381 -8.87 -0.88 -16.05
C VAL A 381 -8.71 -2.39 -16.23
N VAL A 382 -9.54 -3.18 -15.56
CA VAL A 382 -9.47 -4.65 -15.61
C VAL A 382 -10.73 -5.23 -16.22
N ARG A 383 -10.56 -6.02 -17.29
CA ARG A 383 -11.59 -6.87 -17.89
C ARG A 383 -11.28 -8.33 -17.64
N VAL A 384 -12.34 -9.11 -17.43
CA VAL A 384 -12.27 -10.57 -17.30
C VAL A 384 -12.87 -11.17 -18.56
N GLU A 385 -12.05 -11.90 -19.33
CA GLU A 385 -12.46 -12.58 -20.57
C GLU A 385 -11.87 -14.00 -20.53
N GLU A 386 -12.70 -15.03 -20.74
CA GLU A 386 -12.26 -16.44 -20.87
C GLU A 386 -11.34 -16.98 -19.76
N GLY A 387 -11.47 -16.47 -18.53
CA GLY A 387 -10.60 -16.86 -17.41
C GLY A 387 -9.22 -16.19 -17.41
N ARG A 388 -9.04 -15.14 -18.20
CA ARG A 388 -7.88 -14.25 -18.19
C ARG A 388 -8.29 -12.84 -17.79
N LEU A 389 -7.34 -12.11 -17.22
CA LEU A 389 -7.49 -10.72 -16.80
C LEU A 389 -6.72 -9.86 -17.78
N ARG A 390 -7.43 -9.07 -18.59
CA ARG A 390 -6.84 -8.05 -19.44
C ARG A 390 -6.81 -6.75 -18.65
N LEU A 391 -5.61 -6.22 -18.43
CA LEU A 391 -5.37 -4.97 -17.73
C LEU A 391 -4.93 -3.92 -18.75
N SER A 392 -5.52 -2.74 -18.68
CA SER A 392 -4.99 -1.54 -19.32
C SER A 392 -4.52 -0.61 -18.22
N ILE A 393 -3.22 -0.39 -18.14
CA ILE A 393 -2.59 0.56 -17.22
C ILE A 393 -2.60 1.91 -17.92
N HIS A 394 -3.25 2.90 -17.32
CA HIS A 394 -3.18 4.28 -17.77
C HIS A 394 -2.10 4.97 -16.93
N TRP A 395 -1.01 5.38 -17.57
CA TRP A 395 0.06 6.11 -16.92
C TRP A 395 -0.32 7.59 -16.77
N GLN A 396 0.31 8.29 -15.83
CA GLN A 396 0.08 9.73 -15.66
C GLN A 396 0.60 10.54 -16.87
N GLY A 397 1.55 10.00 -17.64
CA GLY A 397 2.07 10.59 -18.87
C GLY A 397 1.16 10.48 -20.10
N GLY A 398 -0.02 9.85 -19.98
CA GLY A 398 -0.96 9.66 -21.09
C GLY A 398 -0.76 8.36 -21.87
N ASP A 399 0.35 7.66 -21.68
CA ASP A 399 0.60 6.36 -22.28
C ASP A 399 -0.27 5.24 -21.68
N HIS A 400 -0.43 4.18 -22.45
CA HIS A 400 -1.23 3.01 -22.09
C HIS A 400 -0.45 1.72 -22.31
N THR A 401 -0.34 0.89 -21.28
CA THR A 401 0.25 -0.47 -21.39
C THR A 401 -0.82 -1.52 -21.17
N ALA A 402 -0.93 -2.46 -22.11
CA ALA A 402 -1.78 -3.63 -21.97
C ALA A 402 -1.01 -4.80 -21.34
N LEU A 403 -1.57 -5.40 -20.29
CA LEU A 403 -1.03 -6.61 -19.65
C LEU A 403 -2.10 -7.69 -19.59
N GLU A 404 -1.66 -8.95 -19.66
CA GLU A 404 -2.54 -10.10 -19.56
C GLU A 404 -2.08 -11.03 -18.44
N VAL A 405 -3.00 -11.37 -17.53
CA VAL A 405 -2.70 -12.21 -16.37
C VAL A 405 -3.73 -13.32 -16.27
N VAL A 406 -3.28 -14.57 -16.08
CA VAL A 406 -4.17 -15.72 -15.91
C VAL A 406 -4.92 -15.62 -14.57
N LYS A 407 -6.26 -15.65 -14.62
CA LYS A 407 -7.11 -15.69 -13.43
C LYS A 407 -7.06 -17.10 -12.83
N ASN A 408 -6.80 -17.20 -11.53
CA ASN A 408 -6.92 -18.49 -10.86
C ASN A 408 -8.37 -18.99 -10.95
N ARG A 409 -8.56 -20.23 -11.42
CA ARG A 409 -9.87 -20.88 -11.37
C ARG A 409 -10.24 -21.19 -9.91
N THR A 410 -11.53 -21.23 -9.62
CA THR A 410 -12.03 -21.70 -8.32
C THR A 410 -11.43 -23.07 -8.01
N GLY A 411 -10.77 -23.23 -6.86
CA GLY A 411 -10.09 -24.48 -6.46
C GLY A 411 -8.57 -24.54 -6.77
N GLN A 412 -8.02 -23.66 -7.60
CA GLN A 412 -6.57 -23.57 -7.82
C GLN A 412 -5.91 -22.70 -6.74
N HIS A 413 -5.24 -23.33 -5.78
CA HIS A 413 -4.52 -22.69 -4.67
C HIS A 413 -3.01 -22.99 -4.71
N ARG A 414 -2.20 -22.22 -3.95
CA ARG A 414 -0.73 -22.33 -3.85
C ARG A 414 -0.23 -23.77 -3.60
N TRP A 415 -1.05 -24.59 -2.96
CA TRP A 415 -0.78 -26.01 -2.75
C TRP A 415 -1.10 -26.81 -4.01
N LYS A 416 -0.22 -26.76 -5.02
CA LYS A 416 -0.26 -27.70 -6.16
C LYS A 416 0.67 -28.87 -5.87
N THR A 417 0.22 -30.09 -6.18
CA THR A 417 1.07 -31.28 -6.07
C THR A 417 2.17 -31.19 -7.15
N ASP A 418 3.37 -31.62 -6.81
CA ASP A 418 4.52 -31.63 -7.71
C ASP A 418 4.23 -32.40 -9.01
N ILE A 419 4.70 -31.89 -10.16
CA ILE A 419 4.41 -32.41 -11.51
C ILE A 419 4.83 -33.88 -11.63
N ASP A 420 5.96 -34.26 -11.02
CA ASP A 420 6.42 -35.64 -11.00
C ASP A 420 5.45 -36.56 -10.24
N THR A 421 4.84 -36.05 -9.18
CA THR A 421 3.85 -36.80 -8.41
C THR A 421 2.54 -36.93 -9.20
N GLU A 422 2.16 -35.92 -9.98
CA GLU A 422 0.99 -36.02 -10.90
C GLU A 422 1.22 -37.11 -11.96
N ARG A 423 2.41 -37.14 -12.57
CA ARG A 423 2.80 -38.16 -13.57
C ARG A 423 2.82 -39.57 -12.97
N ILE A 424 3.44 -39.73 -11.79
CA ILE A 424 3.50 -41.02 -11.09
C ILE A 424 2.09 -41.54 -10.77
N ILE A 425 1.20 -40.68 -10.28
CA ILE A 425 -0.19 -41.07 -9.98
C ILE A 425 -0.92 -41.47 -11.28
N GLY A 426 -0.74 -40.73 -12.37
CA GLY A 426 -1.37 -41.05 -13.65
C GLY A 426 -0.93 -42.41 -14.22
N GLU A 427 0.36 -42.73 -14.12
CA GLU A 427 0.89 -44.04 -14.55
C GLU A 427 0.46 -45.18 -13.60
N LEU A 428 0.47 -44.95 -12.28
CA LEU A 428 0.07 -45.96 -11.30
C LEU A 428 -1.46 -46.22 -11.29
N ALA A 429 -2.29 -45.22 -11.61
CA ALA A 429 -3.75 -45.36 -11.68
C ALA A 429 -4.21 -46.41 -12.71
N ARG A 430 -3.39 -46.67 -13.73
CA ARG A 430 -3.64 -47.72 -14.74
C ARG A 430 -3.18 -49.11 -14.30
N LEU A 431 -2.44 -49.21 -13.19
CA LEU A 431 -1.77 -50.43 -12.74
C LEU A 431 -2.28 -50.91 -11.37
N LEU A 432 -2.77 -50.01 -10.52
CA LEU A 432 -3.07 -50.33 -9.12
C LEU A 432 -4.35 -49.64 -8.63
N PRO A 433 -5.08 -50.25 -7.68
CA PRO A 433 -6.14 -49.56 -6.94
C PRO A 433 -5.62 -48.39 -6.11
N ASP A 434 -6.47 -47.37 -5.89
CA ASP A 434 -6.14 -46.11 -5.20
C ASP A 434 -5.48 -46.32 -3.81
N LEU A 435 -5.85 -47.38 -3.06
CA LEU A 435 -5.25 -47.72 -1.76
C LEU A 435 -3.75 -48.08 -1.87
N HIS A 436 -3.39 -48.87 -2.89
CA HIS A 436 -2.02 -49.31 -3.11
C HIS A 436 -1.14 -48.16 -3.61
N ILE A 437 -1.69 -47.30 -4.46
CA ILE A 437 -1.01 -46.08 -4.91
C ILE A 437 -0.68 -45.17 -3.72
N ALA A 438 -1.63 -44.97 -2.81
CA ALA A 438 -1.40 -44.18 -1.59
C ALA A 438 -0.26 -44.75 -0.74
N SER A 439 -0.17 -46.09 -0.61
CA SER A 439 0.93 -46.76 0.10
C SER A 439 2.29 -46.54 -0.59
N VAL A 440 2.36 -46.68 -1.91
CA VAL A 440 3.59 -46.44 -2.70
C VAL A 440 4.06 -45.00 -2.57
N LEU A 441 3.14 -44.02 -2.68
CA LEU A 441 3.48 -42.59 -2.53
C LEU A 441 4.00 -42.27 -1.12
N ASN A 442 3.37 -42.82 -0.08
CA ASN A 442 3.81 -42.61 1.30
C ASN A 442 5.18 -43.25 1.56
N ARG A 443 5.47 -44.43 0.99
CA ARG A 443 6.77 -45.12 1.09
C ARG A 443 7.88 -44.33 0.39
N LEU A 444 7.56 -43.67 -0.72
CA LEU A 444 8.46 -42.75 -1.43
C LEU A 444 8.64 -41.39 -0.72
N GLY A 445 8.06 -41.21 0.47
CA GLY A 445 8.14 -39.95 1.22
C GLY A 445 7.33 -38.79 0.61
N ARG A 446 6.53 -39.03 -0.43
CA ARG A 446 5.75 -37.99 -1.10
C ARG A 446 4.54 -37.62 -0.26
N ARG A 447 4.32 -36.33 -0.06
CA ARG A 447 3.18 -35.77 0.67
C ARG A 447 2.22 -35.07 -0.29
N THR A 448 0.97 -34.92 0.13
CA THR A 448 0.01 -34.06 -0.58
C THR A 448 0.50 -32.62 -0.57
N ALA A 449 -0.04 -31.78 -1.46
CA ALA A 449 0.35 -30.38 -1.53
C ALA A 449 0.14 -29.60 -0.21
N LYS A 450 -0.73 -30.07 0.69
CA LYS A 450 -0.97 -29.49 2.02
C LYS A 450 -0.11 -30.12 3.13
N GLY A 451 0.86 -30.97 2.78
CA GLY A 451 1.76 -31.65 3.72
C GLY A 451 1.18 -32.91 4.39
N HIS A 452 -0.06 -33.31 4.07
CA HIS A 452 -0.67 -34.52 4.64
C HIS A 452 -0.20 -35.80 3.94
N THR A 453 -0.34 -36.93 4.63
CA THR A 453 -0.15 -38.29 4.09
C THR A 453 -1.23 -38.62 3.05
N TRP A 454 -0.89 -39.48 2.09
CA TRP A 454 -1.85 -40.00 1.11
C TRP A 454 -2.73 -41.07 1.77
N THR A 455 -4.04 -40.92 1.64
CA THR A 455 -5.04 -41.93 1.99
C THR A 455 -5.89 -42.21 0.76
N GLU A 456 -6.57 -43.36 0.72
CA GLU A 456 -7.43 -43.72 -0.42
C GLU A 456 -8.44 -42.61 -0.76
N GLY A 457 -9.14 -42.08 0.27
CA GLY A 457 -10.11 -40.99 0.06
C GLY A 457 -9.48 -39.69 -0.47
N ARG A 458 -8.27 -39.33 -0.03
CA ARG A 458 -7.55 -38.15 -0.54
C ARG A 458 -7.07 -38.35 -1.97
N LEU A 459 -6.59 -39.54 -2.30
CA LEU A 459 -6.16 -39.87 -3.65
C LEU A 459 -7.34 -39.91 -4.61
N ARG A 460 -8.47 -40.52 -4.22
CA ARG A 460 -9.71 -40.55 -5.00
C ARG A 460 -10.22 -39.15 -5.31
N ALA A 461 -10.29 -38.28 -4.31
CA ALA A 461 -10.69 -36.88 -4.49
C ALA A 461 -9.71 -36.12 -5.40
N TRP A 462 -8.40 -36.34 -5.22
CA TRP A 462 -7.37 -35.73 -6.06
C TRP A 462 -7.44 -36.20 -7.51
N ARG A 463 -7.66 -37.49 -7.73
CA ARG A 463 -7.78 -38.13 -9.06
C ARG A 463 -8.99 -37.60 -9.82
N SER A 464 -10.14 -37.51 -9.15
CA SER A 464 -11.38 -36.92 -9.68
C SER A 464 -11.17 -35.46 -10.11
N ASN A 465 -10.52 -34.65 -9.26
CA ASN A 465 -10.23 -33.25 -9.58
C ASN A 465 -9.27 -33.06 -10.77
N ASN A 466 -8.45 -34.06 -11.09
CA ASN A 466 -7.51 -34.04 -12.22
C ASN A 466 -7.98 -34.85 -13.43
N GLY A 467 -9.20 -35.42 -13.40
CA GLY A 467 -9.77 -36.16 -14.53
C GLY A 467 -9.05 -37.47 -14.87
N ILE A 468 -8.38 -38.10 -13.90
CA ILE A 468 -7.65 -39.36 -14.14
C ILE A 468 -8.61 -40.57 -13.95
N PRO A 469 -8.69 -41.52 -14.91
CA PRO A 469 -9.57 -42.68 -14.83
C PRO A 469 -9.30 -43.58 -13.60
N VAL A 470 -10.33 -44.32 -13.16
CA VAL A 470 -10.21 -45.30 -12.06
C VAL A 470 -9.49 -46.53 -12.59
N TYR A 471 -8.69 -47.19 -11.76
CA TYR A 471 -8.16 -48.52 -12.07
C TYR A 471 -9.28 -49.48 -12.48
N ARG A 472 -9.14 -50.10 -13.66
CA ARG A 472 -10.04 -51.16 -14.15
C ARG A 472 -9.32 -52.49 -14.16
N GLU A 473 -9.88 -53.47 -13.48
CA GLU A 473 -9.40 -54.85 -13.50
C GLU A 473 -9.50 -55.41 -14.93
N GLY A 474 -8.42 -56.03 -15.43
CA GLY A 474 -8.33 -56.53 -16.81
C GLY A 474 -7.71 -55.57 -17.85
N GLU A 475 -7.64 -54.26 -17.58
CA GLU A 475 -7.03 -53.27 -18.52
C GLU A 475 -5.55 -53.56 -18.82
N ARG A 476 -4.85 -54.24 -17.92
CA ARG A 476 -3.45 -54.64 -18.08
C ARG A 476 -3.31 -55.81 -19.06
N ALA A 477 -4.18 -56.81 -18.94
CA ALA A 477 -4.19 -57.98 -19.80
C ALA A 477 -4.54 -57.60 -21.25
N GLU A 478 -5.48 -56.67 -21.45
CA GLU A 478 -5.80 -56.12 -22.78
C GLU A 478 -4.60 -55.42 -23.45
N ARG A 479 -3.69 -54.85 -22.66
CA ARG A 479 -2.46 -54.20 -23.15
C ARG A 479 -1.28 -55.17 -23.33
N GLY A 480 -1.48 -56.46 -23.07
CA GLY A 480 -0.42 -57.46 -23.10
C GLY A 480 0.65 -57.24 -22.03
N GLU A 481 0.31 -56.58 -20.93
CA GLU A 481 1.20 -56.33 -19.79
C GLU A 481 0.99 -57.41 -18.73
N LEU A 482 2.08 -57.94 -18.18
CA LEU A 482 2.10 -59.00 -17.19
C LEU A 482 2.81 -58.52 -15.91
N THR A 483 2.35 -59.03 -14.78
CA THR A 483 3.00 -58.92 -13.47
C THR A 483 4.16 -59.89 -13.33
N LEU A 484 5.01 -59.64 -12.33
CA LEU A 484 6.04 -60.61 -11.92
C LEU A 484 5.46 -61.99 -11.61
N ASP A 485 4.25 -62.05 -11.04
CA ASP A 485 3.60 -63.28 -10.62
C ASP A 485 3.10 -64.07 -11.84
N GLU A 486 2.48 -63.39 -12.79
CA GLU A 486 2.04 -63.99 -14.05
C GLU A 486 3.23 -64.44 -14.91
N VAL A 487 4.32 -63.67 -14.95
CA VAL A 487 5.55 -64.06 -15.66
C VAL A 487 6.22 -65.27 -15.01
N ALA A 488 6.30 -65.29 -13.68
CA ALA A 488 6.83 -66.43 -12.93
C ALA A 488 6.02 -67.71 -13.21
N GLN A 489 4.70 -67.61 -13.26
CA GLN A 489 3.82 -68.73 -13.59
C GLN A 489 3.96 -69.17 -15.06
N GLN A 490 4.02 -68.24 -16.01
CA GLN A 490 4.15 -68.57 -17.44
C GLN A 490 5.49 -69.21 -17.80
N LEU A 491 6.57 -68.82 -17.12
CA LEU A 491 7.91 -69.37 -17.34
C LEU A 491 8.26 -70.51 -16.38
N SER A 492 7.38 -70.88 -15.46
CA SER A 492 7.61 -71.89 -14.40
C SER A 492 8.90 -71.65 -13.58
N ILE A 493 9.21 -70.37 -13.30
CA ILE A 493 10.38 -69.96 -12.52
C ILE A 493 9.98 -69.16 -11.29
N SER A 494 10.88 -69.04 -10.31
CA SER A 494 10.61 -68.22 -9.11
C SER A 494 10.53 -66.73 -9.44
N LYS A 495 9.74 -65.97 -8.67
CA LYS A 495 9.65 -64.50 -8.77
C LYS A 495 11.03 -63.82 -8.64
N MET A 496 11.90 -64.38 -7.80
CA MET A 496 13.25 -63.86 -7.59
C MET A 496 14.13 -64.04 -8.84
N THR A 497 13.95 -65.15 -9.56
CA THR A 497 14.63 -65.40 -10.84
C THR A 497 14.18 -64.39 -11.89
N VAL A 498 12.88 -64.07 -11.97
CA VAL A 498 12.35 -63.01 -12.86
C VAL A 498 13.00 -61.65 -12.53
N ILE A 499 13.06 -61.29 -11.24
CA ILE A 499 13.71 -60.03 -10.80
C ILE A 499 15.20 -60.02 -11.18
N ARG A 500 15.91 -61.16 -11.07
CA ARG A 500 17.30 -61.28 -11.47
C ARG A 500 17.48 -61.06 -12.97
N LEU A 501 16.61 -61.64 -13.80
CA LEU A 501 16.64 -61.45 -15.26
C LEU A 501 16.39 -59.99 -15.66
N ILE A 502 15.51 -59.28 -14.94
CA ILE A 502 15.28 -57.84 -15.14
C ILE A 502 16.51 -57.03 -14.73
N ARG A 503 17.11 -57.33 -13.58
CA ARG A 503 18.31 -56.63 -13.10
C ARG A 503 19.51 -56.82 -14.03
N SER A 504 19.65 -58.01 -14.60
CA SER A 504 20.68 -58.35 -15.59
C SER A 504 20.38 -57.83 -17.00
N GLN A 505 19.30 -57.05 -17.19
CA GLN A 505 18.88 -56.48 -18.49
C GLN A 505 18.55 -57.53 -19.56
N ILE A 506 18.28 -58.77 -19.16
CA ILE A 506 17.94 -59.88 -20.09
C ILE A 506 16.45 -59.84 -20.41
N LEU A 507 15.61 -59.51 -19.42
CA LEU A 507 14.17 -59.32 -19.57
C LEU A 507 13.82 -57.82 -19.49
N PRO A 508 13.37 -57.20 -20.59
CA PRO A 508 12.88 -55.82 -20.55
C PRO A 508 11.68 -55.70 -19.60
N ALA A 509 11.78 -54.80 -18.62
CA ALA A 509 10.68 -54.47 -17.73
C ALA A 509 10.69 -52.99 -17.40
N ARG A 510 9.49 -52.39 -17.32
CA ARG A 510 9.31 -50.99 -16.94
C ARG A 510 8.83 -50.91 -15.50
N GLN A 511 9.46 -50.05 -14.70
CA GLN A 511 9.00 -49.68 -13.37
C GLN A 511 8.77 -48.17 -13.30
N VAL A 512 7.57 -47.75 -12.89
CA VAL A 512 7.17 -46.33 -12.83
C VAL A 512 7.95 -45.55 -11.76
N CYS A 513 8.15 -46.17 -10.59
CA CYS A 513 8.94 -45.64 -9.49
C CYS A 513 9.44 -46.79 -8.58
N PRO A 514 10.51 -46.59 -7.80
CA PRO A 514 11.01 -47.61 -6.89
C PRO A 514 9.90 -48.13 -5.96
N GLY A 515 9.68 -49.45 -5.95
CA GLY A 515 8.63 -50.09 -5.13
C GLY A 515 7.24 -50.16 -5.79
N ALA A 516 7.07 -49.63 -7.00
CA ALA A 516 5.92 -49.96 -7.85
C ALA A 516 6.08 -51.36 -8.48
N PRO A 517 4.98 -52.04 -8.87
CA PRO A 517 5.06 -53.30 -9.61
C PRO A 517 5.79 -53.12 -10.94
N TYR A 518 6.55 -54.15 -11.36
CA TYR A 518 7.14 -54.21 -12.70
C TYR A 518 6.05 -54.49 -13.73
N VAL A 519 6.14 -53.81 -14.87
CA VAL A 519 5.32 -54.02 -16.06
C VAL A 519 6.20 -54.69 -17.12
N ILE A 520 5.87 -55.93 -17.47
CA ILE A 520 6.59 -56.75 -18.45
C ILE A 520 5.64 -57.01 -19.62
N ARG A 521 6.08 -56.87 -20.88
CA ARG A 521 5.19 -57.19 -22.01
C ARG A 521 5.21 -58.69 -22.27
N ALA A 522 4.05 -59.27 -22.56
CA ALA A 522 3.92 -60.69 -22.91
C ALA A 522 4.79 -61.08 -24.12
N GLY A 523 4.97 -60.16 -25.08
CA GLY A 523 5.85 -60.37 -26.23
C GLY A 523 7.34 -60.51 -25.87
N ASP A 524 7.79 -59.88 -24.78
CA ASP A 524 9.20 -59.89 -24.37
C ASP A 524 9.63 -61.25 -23.79
N LEU A 525 8.66 -62.08 -23.38
CA LEU A 525 8.90 -63.46 -22.95
C LEU A 525 9.33 -64.38 -24.10
N GLY A 526 9.02 -64.01 -25.34
CA GLY A 526 9.38 -64.75 -26.54
C GLY A 526 10.82 -64.52 -27.03
N LEU A 527 11.54 -63.56 -26.43
CA LEU A 527 12.88 -63.20 -26.88
C LEU A 527 13.86 -64.39 -26.75
N PRO A 528 14.69 -64.67 -27.78
CA PRO A 528 15.63 -65.80 -27.75
C PRO A 528 16.58 -65.76 -26.55
N THR A 529 17.01 -64.56 -26.16
CA THR A 529 17.86 -64.28 -24.99
C THR A 529 17.18 -64.65 -23.67
N VAL A 530 15.88 -64.36 -23.53
CA VAL A 530 15.10 -64.71 -22.35
C VAL A 530 14.88 -66.22 -22.28
N ARG A 531 14.54 -66.87 -23.40
CA ARG A 531 14.36 -68.34 -23.45
C ARG A 531 15.65 -69.10 -23.14
N GLN A 532 16.78 -68.64 -23.66
CA GLN A 532 18.08 -69.25 -23.38
C GLN A 532 18.50 -69.07 -21.91
N ALA A 533 18.24 -67.90 -21.32
CA ALA A 533 18.51 -67.65 -19.91
C ALA A 533 17.60 -68.45 -18.97
N VAL A 534 16.33 -68.66 -19.35
CA VAL A 534 15.38 -69.49 -18.59
C VAL A 534 15.76 -70.98 -18.67
N ALA A 535 16.20 -71.47 -19.83
CA ALA A 535 16.67 -72.85 -20.01
C ALA A 535 17.95 -73.17 -19.21
N GLY A 536 18.78 -72.16 -18.95
CA GLY A 536 19.98 -72.29 -18.10
C GLY A 536 19.73 -72.14 -16.60
N CYS A 537 18.50 -71.84 -16.18
CA CYS A 537 18.17 -71.68 -14.77
C CYS A 537 17.71 -73.02 -14.18
N PRO A 538 18.27 -73.48 -13.03
CA PRO A 538 17.76 -74.67 -12.36
C PRO A 538 16.30 -74.43 -11.96
N VAL A 539 15.41 -75.28 -12.46
CA VAL A 539 13.98 -75.25 -12.08
C VAL A 539 13.89 -75.68 -10.62
N SER A 540 13.45 -74.78 -9.76
CA SER A 540 13.19 -75.09 -8.35
C SER A 540 12.10 -76.15 -8.27
N VAL A 541 12.35 -77.25 -7.54
CA VAL A 541 11.36 -78.34 -7.35
C VAL A 541 10.08 -77.84 -6.66
N ASP A 542 10.17 -76.71 -5.94
CA ASP A 542 9.01 -75.94 -5.47
C ASP A 542 9.04 -74.51 -6.04
N PRO A 543 8.12 -74.15 -6.96
CA PRO A 543 8.02 -72.80 -7.52
C PRO A 543 7.53 -71.75 -6.50
N ARG A 544 6.98 -72.17 -5.35
CA ARG A 544 6.55 -71.27 -4.26
C ARG A 544 7.59 -71.07 -3.17
N GLN A 545 8.68 -71.86 -3.16
CA GLN A 545 9.72 -71.84 -2.12
C GLN A 545 9.14 -71.88 -0.69
N ILE A 546 8.13 -72.70 -0.43
CA ILE A 546 7.58 -72.94 0.91
C ILE A 546 8.28 -74.19 1.47
N SER A 547 9.56 -74.08 1.75
CA SER A 547 10.32 -75.16 2.40
C SER A 547 10.78 -74.72 3.78
N LEU A 548 9.83 -74.69 4.72
CA LEU A 548 10.08 -74.77 6.17
C LEU A 548 8.89 -75.54 6.80
N LEU A 549 8.93 -76.87 6.72
CA LEU A 549 8.26 -77.69 7.72
C LEU A 549 9.22 -77.76 8.92
N LEU A 550 8.97 -76.90 9.90
CA LEU A 550 9.55 -77.06 11.23
C LEU A 550 8.86 -78.27 11.86
N GLN A 551 9.62 -79.35 12.10
CA GLN A 551 9.22 -80.43 13.02
C GLN A 551 9.38 -79.96 14.46
#